data_AF-A0A949HIX0-F1
#
_entry.id   AF-A0A949HIX0-F1
#
_cell.length_a   1.000
_cell.length_b   1.000
_cell.length_c   1.000
_cell.angle_alpha   90.00
_cell.angle_beta   90.00
_cell.angle_gamma   90.00
#
_symmetry.space_group_name_H-M   'P 1'
#
loop_
_entity.id
_entity.type
_entity.pdbx_description
1 polymer ?
#
loop_
_entity_poly.entity_id
_entity_poly.type
_entity_poly.pdbx_seq_one_letter_code
_entity_poly.pdbx_strand_id
1 'polypeptide(L)' 'MTGSWPGQLALMLGAFVAATALAALLGAANLGTAMAFGQLAFAATLVWVLLRG' A
#
# COMPACT_ATOMS: atom_id res chain seq x y z
N MET A 1 5.29 -16.81 8.91
CA MET A 1 6.57 -16.38 8.31
C MET A 1 7.01 -15.16 9.08
N THR A 2 7.91 -15.29 10.06
CA THR A 2 8.36 -14.18 10.92
C THR A 2 9.34 -13.29 10.14
N GLY A 3 8.81 -12.50 9.19
CA GLY A 3 9.58 -11.48 8.51
C GLY A 3 9.94 -10.37 9.49
N SER A 4 11.20 -9.91 9.50
CA SER A 4 11.63 -8.78 10.33
C SER A 4 10.73 -7.56 10.13
N TRP A 5 10.45 -6.79 11.20
CA TRP A 5 9.61 -5.58 11.14
C TRP A 5 9.96 -4.59 9.99
N PRO A 6 11.24 -4.40 9.58
CA PRO A 6 11.55 -3.51 8.46
C PRO A 6 11.02 -4.05 7.13
N GLY A 7 11.05 -5.37 6.94
CA GLY A 7 10.53 -6.02 5.73
C GLY A 7 9.01 -5.89 5.61
N GLN A 8 8.30 -5.94 6.73
CA GLN A 8 6.85 -5.73 6.76
C GLN A 8 6.49 -4.28 6.39
N LEU A 9 7.21 -3.31 6.94
CA LEU A 9 7.05 -1.89 6.56
C LEU A 9 7.37 -1.64 5.09
N ALA A 10 8.45 -2.23 4.57
CA ALA A 10 8.79 -2.12 3.16
C ALA A 10 7.68 -2.68 2.26
N LEU A 11 7.04 -3.78 2.68
CA LEU A 11 5.89 -4.36 1.98
C LEU A 11 4.68 -3.41 1.96
N MET A 12 4.33 -2.84 3.12
CA MET A 12 3.20 -1.92 3.25
C MET A 12 3.43 -0.62 2.46
N LEU A 13 4.63 -0.04 2.54
CA LEU A 13 5.02 1.14 1.78
C LEU A 13 5.11 0.83 0.27
N GLY A 14 5.61 -0.34 -0.09
CA GLY A 14 5.63 -0.81 -1.48
C GLY A 14 4.22 -0.91 -2.07
N ALA A 15 3.27 -1.48 -1.31
CA ALA A 15 1.87 -1.56 -1.73
C ALA A 15 1.22 -0.18 -1.88
N PHE A 16 1.50 0.75 -0.96
CA PHE A 16 1.06 2.15 -1.06
C PHE A 16 1.54 2.79 -2.36
N VAL A 17 2.87 2.79 -2.60
CA VAL A 17 3.46 3.44 -3.77
C VAL A 17 2.99 2.78 -5.06
N ALA A 18 2.93 1.45 -5.11
CA ALA A 18 2.47 0.72 -6.28
C ALA A 18 1.01 1.05 -6.62
N ALA A 19 0.11 1.04 -5.64
CA ALA A 19 -1.30 1.35 -5.88
C ALA A 19 -1.53 2.84 -6.20
N THR A 20 -0.80 3.76 -5.57
CA THR A 20 -0.86 5.18 -5.94
C THR A 20 -0.36 5.43 -7.35
N ALA A 21 0.77 4.84 -7.75
CA ALA A 21 1.29 4.96 -9.10
C ALA A 21 0.32 4.34 -10.13
N LEU A 22 -0.25 3.18 -9.82
CA LEU A 22 -1.24 2.53 -10.68
C LEU A 22 -2.49 3.41 -10.83
N ALA A 23 -3.02 3.97 -9.74
CA ALA A 23 -4.18 4.85 -9.79
C ALA A 23 -3.89 6.13 -10.58
N ALA A 24 -2.70 6.71 -10.44
CA ALA A 24 -2.26 7.84 -11.24
C ALA A 24 -2.20 7.49 -12.74
N LEU A 25 -1.64 6.33 -13.09
CA LEU A 25 -1.54 5.86 -14.48
C LEU A 25 -2.89 5.50 -15.10
N LEU A 26 -3.83 5.00 -14.30
CA LEU A 26 -5.18 4.64 -14.74
C LEU A 26 -6.15 5.84 -14.85
N GLY A 27 -5.67 7.06 -14.61
CA GLY A 27 -6.45 8.28 -14.84
C GLY A 27 -7.13 8.86 -13.59
N ALA A 28 -6.55 8.70 -12.41
CA ALA A 28 -7.01 9.42 -11.22
C ALA A 28 -7.07 10.93 -11.49
N ALA A 29 -8.19 11.56 -11.12
CA ALA A 29 -8.48 12.96 -11.42
C ALA A 29 -7.46 13.95 -10.82
N ASN A 30 -6.79 13.56 -9.73
CA ASN A 30 -5.73 14.32 -9.08
C ASN A 30 -4.88 13.38 -8.20
N LEU A 31 -3.75 13.92 -7.71
CA LEU A 31 -2.85 13.19 -6.82
C LEU A 31 -3.52 12.75 -5.52
N GLY A 32 -4.48 13.52 -5.00
CA GLY A 32 -5.23 13.19 -3.80
C GLY A 32 -6.06 11.92 -3.97
N THR A 33 -6.76 11.77 -5.11
CA THR A 33 -7.48 10.54 -5.47
C THR A 33 -6.54 9.36 -5.60
N ALA A 34 -5.37 9.52 -6.25
CA ALA A 34 -4.38 8.46 -6.37
C ALA A 34 -3.80 8.03 -5.01
N MET A 35 -3.55 8.99 -4.11
CA MET A 35 -3.11 8.70 -2.75
C MET A 35 -4.18 7.99 -1.93
N ALA A 36 -5.47 8.28 -2.13
CA ALA A 36 -6.54 7.56 -1.46
C ALA A 36 -6.53 6.05 -1.79
N PHE A 37 -6.33 5.68 -3.06
CA PHE A 37 -6.14 4.28 -3.45
C PHE A 37 -4.88 3.67 -2.84
N GLY A 38 -3.79 4.43 -2.76
CA GLY A 38 -2.58 4.04 -2.03
C GLY A 38 -2.85 3.73 -0.56
N GLN A 39 -3.58 4.60 0.14
CA GLN A 39 -3.95 4.43 1.55
C GLN A 39 -4.81 3.18 1.75
N LEU A 40 -5.73 2.89 0.83
CA LEU A 40 -6.51 1.64 0.86
C LEU A 40 -5.62 0.39 0.70
N ALA A 41 -4.68 0.42 -0.23
CA ALA A 41 -3.72 -0.68 -0.43
C ALA A 41 -2.82 -0.85 0.80
N PHE A 42 -2.33 0.25 1.39
CA PHE A 42 -1.57 0.24 2.64
C PHE A 42 -2.37 -0.41 3.77
N ALA A 43 -3.62 0.02 3.99
CA ALA A 43 -4.49 -0.51 5.02
C ALA A 43 -4.79 -2.00 4.81
N ALA A 44 -5.05 -2.43 3.58
CA ALA A 44 -5.25 -3.85 3.26
C ALA A 44 -3.99 -4.68 3.56
N THR A 45 -2.81 -4.15 3.23
CA THR A 45 -1.53 -4.81 3.49
C THR A 45 -1.22 -4.84 4.99
N LEU A 46 -1.53 -3.78 5.72
CA LEU A 46 -1.45 -3.74 7.19
C LEU A 46 -2.31 -4.84 7.81
N VAL A 47 -3.58 -4.93 7.41
CA VAL A 47 -4.48 -5.98 7.92
C VAL A 47 -3.91 -7.37 7.59
N TRP A 48 -3.39 -7.57 6.39
CA TRP A 48 -2.73 -8.83 6.01
C TRP A 48 -1.52 -9.15 6.89
N VAL A 49 -0.66 -8.16 7.17
CA VAL A 49 0.49 -8.30 8.08
C VAL A 49 0.03 -8.64 9.48
N LEU A 50 -1.00 -7.97 10.01
CA LEU A 50 -1.52 -8.24 11.36
C LEU A 50 -2.14 -9.64 11.48
N LEU A 51 -2.79 -10.14 10.42
CA LEU A 51 -3.42 -11.46 10.42
C LEU A 51 -2.44 -12.62 10.20
N ARG A 52 -1.26 -12.35 9.61
CA ARG A 52 -0.27 -13.40 9.24
C ARG A 52 1.11 -13.22 9.89
N GLY A 53 1.30 -12.15 10.64
CA GLY A 53 2.51 -11.79 11.38
C GLY A 53 2.73 -12.68 12.59
#